data_AF-A0A970PAQ9-F1
#
_entry.id   AF-A0A970PAQ9-F1
#
_cell.length_a   1.000
_cell.length_b   1.000
_cell.length_c   1.000
_cell.angle_alpha   90.00
_cell.angle_beta   90.00
_cell.angle_gamma   90.00
#
_symmetry.space_group_name_H-M   'P 1'
#
loop_
_entity.id
_entity.type
_entity.pdbx_description
1 polymer ?
#
loop_
_entity_poly.entity_id
_entity_poly.type
_entity_poly.pdbx_seq_one_letter_code
_entity_poly.pdbx_strand_id
1 'polypeptide(L)'
;MRRYQMLMICTAIATLFVVAILGGCGEQAQEEIDPTLVEDTPPTDDGMAVEDVQTLGDIMSRWPASFVMDVTMTEKESGEAREATMMVQMQDGEAAKMRIESEDQPGVMMMDMTENVMYTWDEGRGEGMKLSMEDAEEGDAPSPYADANPDAKITGSETIDGVECWTAETTDEDGMVTKMWVAKDTNLIKQVENDEMTATYEYSEVDTVPADAFEVPGGITMHEMPEMPQMPDMPQTPETE
;
A
#
# COMPACT_ATOMS: atom_id res chain seq x y z
N MET A 1 -41.33 19.00 10.04
CA MET A 1 -41.53 20.06 9.03
C MET A 1 -40.25 20.40 8.23
N ARG A 2 -39.05 20.42 8.81
CA ARG A 2 -37.80 20.69 8.04
C ARG A 2 -37.39 19.63 7.00
N ARG A 3 -37.84 18.37 7.13
CA ARG A 3 -37.51 17.30 6.18
C ARG A 3 -38.30 17.36 4.85
N TYR A 4 -39.44 18.05 4.82
CA TYR A 4 -40.23 18.22 3.59
C TYR A 4 -39.82 19.44 2.75
N GLN A 5 -39.10 20.41 3.33
CA GLN A 5 -38.55 21.55 2.59
C GLN A 5 -37.33 21.18 1.74
N MET A 6 -36.50 20.23 2.20
CA MET A 6 -35.30 19.82 1.46
C MET A 6 -35.64 18.94 0.25
N LEU A 7 -36.67 18.08 0.37
CA LEU A 7 -37.18 17.26 -0.73
C LEU A 7 -37.88 18.06 -1.83
N MET A 8 -38.49 19.21 -1.52
CA MET A 8 -39.11 20.08 -2.55
C MET A 8 -38.09 20.88 -3.38
N ILE A 9 -36.90 21.16 -2.83
CA ILE A 9 -35.86 21.92 -3.53
C ILE A 9 -35.11 21.04 -4.55
N CYS A 10 -34.89 19.76 -4.23
CA CYS A 10 -34.21 18.83 -5.16
C CYS A 10 -35.04 18.52 -6.43
N THR A 11 -36.37 18.44 -6.32
CA THR A 11 -37.24 18.16 -7.49
C THR A 11 -37.34 19.34 -8.47
N ALA A 12 -37.09 20.57 -8.00
CA ALA A 12 -37.12 21.77 -8.83
C ALA A 12 -35.83 21.99 -9.65
N ILE A 13 -34.70 21.43 -9.21
CA ILE A 13 -33.41 21.54 -9.92
C ILE A 13 -33.27 20.47 -11.01
N ALA A 14 -33.85 19.28 -10.81
CA ALA A 14 -33.82 18.19 -11.78
C ALA A 14 -34.67 18.43 -13.05
N THR A 15 -35.60 19.39 -13.03
CA THR A 15 -36.46 19.70 -14.19
C THR A 15 -35.90 20.80 -15.11
N LEU A 16 -34.80 21.47 -14.74
CA LEU A 16 -34.26 22.59 -15.52
C LEU A 16 -33.16 22.20 -16.54
N PHE A 17 -32.73 20.94 -16.60
CA PHE A 17 -31.61 20.52 -17.48
C PHE A 17 -32.02 19.76 -18.77
N VAL A 18 -33.31 19.63 -19.06
CA VAL A 18 -33.81 18.80 -20.18
C VAL A 18 -34.07 19.59 -21.49
N VAL A 19 -33.75 20.89 -21.57
CA VAL A 19 -34.16 21.74 -22.72
C VAL A 19 -33.01 22.24 -23.61
N ALA A 20 -31.78 21.73 -23.47
CA ALA A 20 -30.61 22.30 -24.17
C ALA A 20 -29.88 21.37 -25.18
N ILE A 21 -30.54 20.38 -25.80
CA ILE A 21 -29.93 19.57 -26.87
C ILE A 21 -30.85 19.45 -28.10
N LEU A 22 -31.34 20.59 -28.59
CA LEU A 22 -31.92 20.68 -29.94
C LEU A 22 -31.37 21.93 -30.64
N GLY A 23 -30.21 21.78 -31.29
CA GLY A 23 -29.66 22.80 -32.17
C GLY A 23 -28.24 22.48 -32.61
N GLY A 24 -28.09 21.82 -33.76
CA GLY A 24 -26.75 21.60 -34.33
C GLY A 24 -26.71 20.65 -35.52
N CYS A 25 -27.56 20.88 -36.53
CA CYS A 25 -27.38 20.28 -37.85
C CYS A 25 -26.28 21.08 -38.57
N GLY A 26 -25.13 20.44 -38.82
CA GLY A 26 -24.00 21.02 -39.55
C GLY A 26 -23.56 20.05 -40.64
N GLU A 27 -24.10 20.27 -41.83
CA GLU A 27 -23.78 19.60 -43.08
C GLU A 27 -22.42 20.08 -43.60
N GLN A 28 -21.41 19.21 -43.67
CA GLN A 28 -20.23 19.43 -44.51
C GLN A 28 -19.70 18.11 -45.11
N ALA A 29 -19.66 18.15 -46.45
CA ALA A 29 -18.67 17.59 -47.35
C ALA A 29 -18.35 16.08 -47.25
N GLN A 30 -19.01 15.36 -48.14
CA GLN A 30 -18.61 14.07 -48.68
C GLN A 30 -17.28 14.24 -49.45
N GLU A 31 -16.19 13.72 -48.90
CA GLU A 31 -14.91 13.53 -49.60
C GLU A 31 -14.85 12.08 -50.06
N GLU A 32 -14.67 11.86 -51.37
CA GLU A 32 -14.45 10.55 -51.98
C GLU A 32 -13.16 9.93 -51.44
N ILE A 33 -13.26 8.79 -50.76
CA ILE A 33 -12.10 7.98 -50.38
C ILE A 33 -11.94 6.84 -51.40
N ASP A 34 -10.79 6.89 -52.06
CA ASP A 34 -10.18 5.89 -52.93
C ASP A 34 -10.02 4.53 -52.19
N PRO A 35 -10.49 3.39 -52.74
CA PRO A 35 -10.36 2.10 -52.08
C PRO A 35 -8.96 1.51 -52.33
N THR A 36 -7.95 2.06 -51.68
CA THR A 36 -6.67 1.37 -51.48
C THR A 36 -6.60 0.85 -50.05
N LEU A 37 -6.91 -0.44 -49.94
CA LEU A 37 -6.31 -1.44 -49.03
C LEU A 37 -5.30 -0.85 -48.03
N VAL A 38 -5.76 -0.60 -46.80
CA VAL A 38 -4.89 -0.54 -45.62
C VAL A 38 -5.30 -1.73 -44.77
N GLU A 39 -4.39 -2.69 -44.66
CA GLU A 39 -4.49 -3.81 -43.73
C GLU A 39 -4.72 -3.27 -42.31
N ASP A 40 -5.80 -3.74 -41.69
CA ASP A 40 -6.02 -3.74 -40.24
C ASP A 40 -4.82 -4.41 -39.56
N THR A 41 -3.84 -3.61 -39.18
CA THR A 41 -2.91 -4.00 -38.13
C THR A 41 -3.35 -3.20 -36.90
N PRO A 42 -3.87 -3.85 -35.84
CA PRO A 42 -4.12 -3.12 -34.60
C PRO A 42 -2.81 -2.48 -34.13
N PRO A 43 -2.85 -1.29 -33.52
CA PRO A 43 -1.65 -0.68 -32.96
C PRO A 43 -1.05 -1.70 -32.00
N THR A 44 0.18 -2.12 -32.32
CA THR A 44 1.02 -2.82 -31.37
C THR A 44 1.31 -1.79 -30.30
N ASP A 45 0.65 -1.99 -29.17
CA ASP A 45 0.99 -1.40 -27.90
C ASP A 45 2.49 -1.62 -27.70
N ASP A 46 3.29 -0.56 -27.88
CA ASP A 46 4.71 -0.50 -27.47
C ASP A 46 4.78 -0.43 -25.92
N GLY A 47 3.90 -1.17 -25.24
CA GLY A 47 4.05 -1.53 -23.85
C GLY A 47 5.32 -2.35 -23.76
N MET A 48 6.27 -1.90 -22.93
CA MET A 48 7.45 -2.67 -22.55
C MET A 48 7.04 -4.13 -22.38
N ALA A 49 7.57 -4.97 -23.27
CA ALA A 49 7.27 -6.38 -23.28
C ALA A 49 7.52 -6.94 -21.87
N VAL A 50 6.56 -7.70 -21.36
CA VAL A 50 6.58 -8.42 -20.08
C VAL A 50 7.73 -9.46 -20.00
N GLU A 51 8.68 -9.43 -20.93
CA GLU A 51 9.60 -10.54 -21.20
C GLU A 51 10.80 -10.63 -20.24
N ASP A 52 11.10 -9.60 -19.45
CA ASP A 52 12.27 -9.58 -18.53
C ASP A 52 11.92 -9.55 -17.02
N VAL A 53 10.65 -9.68 -16.65
CA VAL A 53 10.21 -9.75 -15.24
C VAL A 53 9.36 -10.98 -15.04
N GLN A 54 9.87 -11.98 -14.31
CA GLN A 54 9.17 -13.26 -14.12
C GLN A 54 8.58 -13.39 -12.72
N THR A 55 9.23 -12.81 -11.72
CA THR A 55 8.81 -12.90 -10.32
C THR A 55 8.70 -11.54 -9.64
N LEU A 56 8.03 -11.52 -8.50
CA LEU A 56 7.98 -10.36 -7.62
C LEU A 56 9.38 -9.99 -7.10
N GLY A 57 10.23 -10.98 -6.83
CA GLY A 57 11.63 -10.78 -6.41
C GLY A 57 12.46 -10.03 -7.45
N ASP A 58 12.23 -10.28 -8.75
CA ASP A 58 12.90 -9.53 -9.83
C ASP A 58 12.57 -8.03 -9.76
N ILE A 59 11.32 -7.70 -9.39
CA ILE A 59 10.83 -6.34 -9.21
C ILE A 59 11.41 -5.72 -7.93
N MET A 60 11.33 -6.45 -6.81
CA MET A 60 11.79 -5.98 -5.50
C MET A 60 13.29 -5.66 -5.49
N SER A 61 14.09 -6.39 -6.28
CA SER A 61 15.52 -6.09 -6.44
C SER A 61 15.82 -4.70 -7.04
N ARG A 62 14.81 -4.03 -7.60
CA ARG A 62 14.90 -2.71 -8.25
C ARG A 62 14.24 -1.62 -7.41
N TRP A 63 13.89 -1.93 -6.16
CA TRP A 63 13.31 -0.94 -5.27
C TRP A 63 14.26 0.23 -5.03
N PRO A 64 13.69 1.44 -4.85
CA PRO A 64 14.46 2.62 -4.49
C PRO A 64 15.15 2.42 -3.14
N ALA A 65 16.24 3.15 -2.93
CA ALA A 65 17.04 3.10 -1.71
C ALA A 65 16.30 3.65 -0.49
N SER A 66 15.33 4.53 -0.71
CA SER A 66 14.44 5.02 0.36
C SER A 66 13.14 5.59 -0.20
N PHE A 67 12.10 5.65 0.61
CA PHE A 67 10.82 6.26 0.24
C PHE A 67 9.95 6.47 1.48
N VAL A 68 9.02 7.41 1.36
CA VAL A 68 7.88 7.57 2.28
C VAL A 68 6.66 6.95 1.62
N MET A 69 5.86 6.22 2.38
CA MET A 69 4.59 5.69 1.92
C MET A 69 3.48 5.97 2.93
N ASP A 70 2.34 6.39 2.43
CA ASP A 70 1.08 6.41 3.17
C ASP A 70 0.31 5.14 2.82
N VAL A 71 -0.08 4.40 3.86
CA VAL A 71 -0.78 3.12 3.74
C VAL A 71 -2.19 3.29 4.28
N THR A 72 -3.18 2.94 3.45
CA THR A 72 -4.57 2.83 3.88
C THR A 72 -4.99 1.37 3.86
N MET A 73 -5.24 0.81 5.03
CA MET A 73 -5.74 -0.56 5.20
C MET A 73 -7.25 -0.52 5.42
N THR A 74 -8.01 -1.14 4.52
CA THR A 74 -9.49 -1.21 4.59
C THR A 74 -9.94 -2.65 4.81
N GLU A 75 -10.62 -2.91 5.91
CA GLU A 75 -11.28 -4.19 6.18
C GLU A 75 -12.54 -4.32 5.30
N LYS A 76 -12.65 -5.40 4.54
CA LYS A 76 -13.75 -5.59 3.57
C LYS A 76 -15.12 -5.82 4.22
N GLU A 77 -15.16 -6.48 5.38
CA GLU A 77 -16.42 -6.77 6.07
C GLU A 77 -17.01 -5.53 6.74
N SER A 78 -16.19 -4.80 7.50
CA SER A 78 -16.59 -3.63 8.28
C SER A 78 -16.59 -2.34 7.44
N GLY A 79 -15.73 -2.27 6.43
CA GLY A 79 -15.40 -1.04 5.71
C GLY A 79 -14.60 -0.04 6.54
N GLU A 80 -14.09 -0.44 7.71
CA GLU A 80 -13.23 0.39 8.53
C GLU A 80 -11.86 0.52 7.87
N ALA A 81 -11.35 1.76 7.84
CA ALA A 81 -10.05 2.09 7.29
C ALA A 81 -9.12 2.57 8.39
N ARG A 82 -7.86 2.12 8.35
CA ARG A 82 -6.76 2.59 9.20
C ARG A 82 -5.66 3.16 8.32
N GLU A 83 -5.04 4.24 8.79
CA GLU A 83 -3.99 4.95 8.06
C GLU A 83 -2.69 4.96 8.87
N ALA A 84 -1.59 4.80 8.15
CA ALA A 84 -0.25 4.91 8.71
C ALA A 84 0.71 5.48 7.65
N THR A 85 1.60 6.37 8.08
CA THR A 85 2.73 6.83 7.29
C THR A 85 3.96 6.01 7.68
N MET A 86 4.64 5.45 6.68
CA MET A 86 5.86 4.68 6.86
C MET A 86 7.00 5.29 6.05
N MET A 87 8.17 5.41 6.66
CA MET A 87 9.42 5.73 5.96
C MET A 87 10.27 4.47 5.93
N VAL A 88 10.82 4.14 4.77
CA VAL A 88 11.65 2.94 4.59
C VAL A 88 12.99 3.34 4.00
N GLN A 89 14.05 2.78 4.57
CA GLN A 89 15.39 2.78 4.01
C GLN A 89 15.77 1.35 3.64
N MET A 90 16.18 1.16 2.40
CA MET A 90 16.59 -0.13 1.85
C MET A 90 18.12 -0.26 1.90
N GLN A 91 18.61 -1.47 2.18
CA GLN A 91 20.01 -1.85 2.05
C GLN A 91 20.07 -3.26 1.44
N ASP A 92 20.88 -3.42 0.39
CA ASP A 92 21.08 -4.73 -0.26
C ASP A 92 19.80 -5.44 -0.73
N GLY A 93 18.74 -4.67 -1.04
CA GLY A 93 17.44 -5.18 -1.50
C GLY A 93 16.46 -5.52 -0.37
N GLU A 94 16.84 -5.31 0.88
CA GLU A 94 16.02 -5.56 2.08
C GLU A 94 15.78 -4.27 2.87
N ALA A 95 14.71 -4.22 3.67
CA ALA A 95 14.45 -3.08 4.53
C ALA A 95 15.49 -3.03 5.67
N ALA A 96 16.32 -1.99 5.70
CA ALA A 96 17.34 -1.78 6.73
C ALA A 96 16.76 -1.05 7.93
N LYS A 97 15.99 0.01 7.67
CA LYS A 97 15.32 0.82 8.69
C LYS A 97 13.92 1.16 8.26
N MET A 98 13.03 1.21 9.23
CA MET A 98 11.65 1.58 9.02
C MET A 98 11.19 2.50 10.14
N ARG A 99 10.46 3.55 9.81
CA ARG A 99 9.81 4.44 10.77
C ARG A 99 8.33 4.45 10.45
N ILE A 100 7.49 4.32 11.47
CA ILE A 100 6.04 4.23 11.35
C ILE A 100 5.42 5.26 12.28
N GLU A 101 4.49 6.02 11.71
CA GLU A 101 3.67 7.00 12.39
C GLU A 101 2.21 6.69 12.04
N SER A 102 1.35 6.56 13.04
CA SER A 102 -0.09 6.34 12.85
C SER A 102 -0.87 7.25 13.78
N GLU A 103 -2.00 7.77 13.31
CA GLU A 103 -2.87 8.59 14.15
C GLU A 103 -3.53 7.78 15.29
N ASP A 104 -3.69 6.47 15.09
CA ASP A 104 -4.34 5.57 16.04
C ASP A 104 -3.44 5.17 17.22
N GLN A 105 -2.13 5.32 17.09
CA GLN A 105 -1.15 4.97 18.11
C GLN A 105 -0.35 6.20 18.53
N PRO A 106 -0.39 6.61 19.82
CA PRO A 106 0.40 7.74 20.27
C PRO A 106 1.89 7.38 20.25
N GLY A 107 2.65 8.02 19.36
CA GLY A 107 4.09 7.93 19.29
C GLY A 107 4.62 7.58 17.91
N VAL A 108 5.93 7.49 17.81
CA VAL A 108 6.66 7.04 16.63
C VAL A 108 7.28 5.69 16.96
N MET A 109 7.14 4.73 16.03
CA MET A 109 7.86 3.47 16.07
C MET A 109 8.97 3.51 15.03
N MET A 110 10.17 3.05 15.38
CA MET A 110 11.27 2.90 14.44
C MET A 110 11.93 1.54 14.65
N MET A 111 12.08 0.78 13.57
CA MET A 111 12.79 -0.49 13.55
C MET A 111 14.12 -0.30 12.82
N ASP A 112 15.20 -0.74 13.45
CA ASP A 112 16.51 -0.89 12.82
C ASP A 112 16.78 -2.39 12.67
N MET A 113 16.54 -2.92 11.48
CA MET A 113 16.72 -4.34 11.16
C MET A 113 18.20 -4.72 11.13
N THR A 114 19.09 -3.76 10.91
CA THR A 114 20.54 -3.99 10.90
C THR A 114 21.11 -4.14 12.31
N GLU A 115 20.55 -3.41 13.27
CA GLU A 115 20.89 -3.49 14.69
C GLU A 115 19.98 -4.43 15.49
N ASN A 116 18.92 -4.96 14.86
CA ASN A 116 17.91 -5.84 15.45
C ASN A 116 17.21 -5.22 16.67
N VAL A 117 16.85 -3.93 16.58
CA VAL A 117 16.27 -3.16 17.68
C VAL A 117 15.07 -2.35 17.22
N MET A 118 14.09 -2.23 18.10
CA MET A 118 12.93 -1.38 17.94
C MET A 118 12.97 -0.24 18.94
N TYR A 119 12.67 0.96 18.47
CA TYR A 119 12.50 2.16 19.27
C TYR A 119 11.04 2.59 19.20
N THR A 120 10.50 3.01 20.33
CA THR A 120 9.20 3.67 20.40
C THR A 120 9.33 4.92 21.24
N TRP A 121 8.75 6.05 20.82
CA TRP A 121 8.80 7.26 21.63
C TRP A 121 7.58 8.15 21.43
N ASP A 122 7.32 8.98 22.43
CA ASP A 122 6.33 10.05 22.36
C ASP A 122 7.08 11.39 22.34
N GLU A 123 6.98 12.11 21.22
CA GLU A 123 7.66 13.40 21.03
C GLU A 123 7.22 14.45 22.06
N GLY A 124 5.99 14.36 22.56
CA GLY A 124 5.45 15.26 23.58
C GLY A 124 5.95 14.98 25.00
N ARG A 125 6.48 13.78 25.27
CA ARG A 125 6.92 13.36 26.61
C ARG A 125 8.44 13.38 26.78
N GLY A 126 9.21 13.32 25.69
CA GLY A 126 10.68 13.28 25.75
C GLY A 126 11.23 11.98 26.36
N GLU A 127 10.40 10.94 26.39
CA GLU A 127 10.73 9.60 26.88
C GLU A 127 10.43 8.60 25.75
N GLY A 128 11.24 7.55 25.66
CA GLY A 128 11.05 6.46 24.72
C GLY A 128 11.53 5.13 25.28
N MET A 129 11.19 4.06 24.59
CA MET A 129 11.61 2.70 24.92
C MET A 129 12.45 2.13 23.79
N LYS A 130 13.48 1.39 24.17
CA LYS A 130 14.28 0.56 23.27
C LYS A 130 14.02 -0.90 23.62
N LEU A 131 13.70 -1.71 22.61
CA LEU A 131 13.46 -3.13 22.71
C LEU A 131 14.39 -3.88 21.74
N SER A 132 14.85 -5.06 22.14
CA SER A 132 15.43 -6.01 21.19
C SER A 132 14.32 -6.57 20.32
N MET A 133 14.55 -6.71 19.01
CA MET A 133 13.60 -7.41 18.15
C MET A 133 13.65 -8.93 18.37
N GLU A 134 14.67 -9.47 19.04
CA GLU A 134 14.69 -10.86 19.50
C GLU A 134 13.66 -11.12 20.61
N ASP A 135 13.31 -10.08 21.38
CA ASP A 135 12.32 -10.14 22.45
C ASP A 135 10.89 -9.80 21.95
N ALA A 136 10.76 -9.33 20.71
CA ALA A 136 9.47 -9.14 20.06
C ALA A 136 8.95 -10.49 19.58
N GLU A 137 7.64 -10.73 19.70
CA GLU A 137 7.06 -11.98 19.20
C GLU A 137 7.26 -12.07 17.68
N GLU A 138 7.64 -13.25 17.17
CA GLU A 138 7.76 -13.48 15.73
C GLU A 138 6.41 -13.16 15.05
N GLY A 139 6.41 -12.16 14.15
CA GLY A 139 5.20 -11.68 13.46
C GLY A 139 4.74 -10.27 13.84
N ASP A 140 5.28 -9.69 14.92
CA ASP A 140 4.88 -8.35 15.39
C ASP A 140 5.58 -7.19 14.70
N ALA A 141 6.63 -7.43 13.91
CA ALA A 141 7.29 -6.38 13.15
C ALA A 141 6.43 -6.06 11.92
N PRO A 142 5.75 -4.90 11.86
CA PRO A 142 4.94 -4.53 10.70
C PRO A 142 5.87 -4.37 9.50
N SER A 143 5.88 -5.36 8.62
CA SER A 143 6.43 -5.21 7.27
C SER A 143 5.24 -4.92 6.35
N PRO A 144 5.20 -3.77 5.65
CA PRO A 144 4.18 -3.50 4.64
C PRO A 144 4.24 -4.49 3.47
N TYR A 145 5.26 -5.36 3.47
CA TYR A 145 5.58 -6.35 2.47
C TYR A 145 5.63 -7.77 3.04
N ALA A 146 5.11 -8.00 4.26
CA ALA A 146 5.08 -9.34 4.86
C ALA A 146 4.37 -10.36 3.94
N ASP A 147 3.34 -9.90 3.23
CA ASP A 147 2.56 -10.72 2.29
C ASP A 147 3.22 -10.87 0.90
N ALA A 148 4.31 -10.15 0.65
CA ALA A 148 5.04 -10.23 -0.61
C ALA A 148 5.92 -11.48 -0.64
N ASN A 149 5.51 -12.48 -1.40
CA ASN A 149 6.36 -13.63 -1.70
C ASN A 149 7.28 -13.30 -2.90
N PRO A 150 8.60 -13.19 -2.73
CA PRO A 150 9.51 -12.88 -3.84
C PRO A 150 9.52 -13.93 -4.95
N ASP A 151 9.12 -15.18 -4.66
CA ASP A 151 8.99 -16.24 -5.66
C ASP A 151 7.64 -16.20 -6.40
N ALA A 152 6.72 -15.30 -6.02
CA ALA A 152 5.44 -15.14 -6.68
C ALA A 152 5.64 -14.78 -8.16
N LYS A 153 4.95 -15.50 -9.04
CA LYS A 153 5.01 -15.23 -10.48
C LYS A 153 4.13 -14.06 -10.84
N ILE A 154 4.59 -13.27 -11.80
CA ILE A 154 3.75 -12.28 -12.45
C ILE A 154 2.67 -13.00 -13.25
N THR A 155 1.40 -12.73 -12.92
CA THR A 155 0.21 -13.33 -13.52
C THR A 155 -0.33 -12.51 -14.68
N GLY A 156 0.02 -11.23 -14.77
CA GLY A 156 -0.46 -10.34 -15.82
C GLY A 156 -0.11 -8.87 -15.60
N SER A 157 -0.89 -8.00 -16.21
CA SER A 157 -0.82 -6.56 -16.01
C SER A 157 -2.21 -5.94 -16.01
N GLU A 158 -2.41 -4.96 -15.14
CA GLU A 158 -3.67 -4.22 -14.99
C GLU A 158 -3.38 -2.74 -14.78
N THR A 159 -4.35 -1.87 -15.04
CA THR A 159 -4.25 -0.44 -14.75
C THR A 159 -5.09 -0.09 -13.53
N ILE A 160 -4.48 0.47 -12.50
CA ILE A 160 -5.16 0.94 -11.28
C ILE A 160 -4.88 2.42 -11.09
N ASP A 161 -5.95 3.21 -10.98
CA ASP A 161 -5.91 4.67 -10.85
C ASP A 161 -5.02 5.36 -11.90
N GLY A 162 -5.10 4.86 -13.14
CA GLY A 162 -4.33 5.38 -14.28
C GLY A 162 -2.85 4.99 -14.28
N VAL A 163 -2.39 4.14 -13.35
CA VAL A 163 -1.04 3.60 -13.31
C VAL A 163 -1.05 2.18 -13.85
N GLU A 164 -0.19 1.88 -14.83
CA GLU A 164 0.02 0.51 -15.26
C GLU A 164 0.78 -0.28 -14.20
N CYS A 165 0.29 -1.47 -13.88
CA CYS A 165 0.87 -2.35 -12.87
C CYS A 165 1.11 -3.74 -13.45
N TRP A 166 2.14 -4.43 -12.96
CA TRP A 166 2.18 -5.88 -12.97
C TRP A 166 1.25 -6.43 -11.91
N THR A 167 0.66 -7.60 -12.16
CA THR A 167 -0.13 -8.33 -11.16
C THR A 167 0.60 -9.60 -10.74
N ALA A 168 0.59 -9.90 -9.45
CA ALA A 168 1.04 -11.17 -8.91
C ALA A 168 -0.05 -11.73 -8.00
N GLU A 169 -0.19 -13.05 -7.96
CA GLU A 169 -1.10 -13.74 -7.05
C GLU A 169 -0.33 -14.80 -6.28
N THR A 170 -0.57 -14.85 -4.98
CA THR A 170 -0.07 -15.87 -4.06
C THR A 170 -1.25 -16.57 -3.40
N THR A 171 -1.02 -17.80 -2.98
CA THR A 171 -1.99 -18.55 -2.17
C THR A 171 -1.24 -19.13 -0.99
N ASP A 172 -1.73 -18.85 0.21
CA ASP A 172 -1.13 -19.40 1.44
C ASP A 172 -1.54 -20.88 1.67
N GLU A 173 -1.09 -21.45 2.79
CA GLU A 173 -1.38 -22.85 3.13
C GLU A 173 -2.87 -23.11 3.42
N ASP A 174 -3.59 -22.08 3.86
CA ASP A 174 -5.03 -22.12 4.17
C ASP A 174 -5.91 -21.86 2.94
N GLY A 175 -5.29 -21.53 1.80
CA GLY A 175 -5.96 -21.29 0.53
C GLY A 175 -6.44 -19.86 0.34
N MET A 176 -6.04 -18.92 1.19
CA MET A 176 -6.30 -17.49 1.00
C MET A 176 -5.50 -17.00 -0.20
N VAL A 177 -6.19 -16.35 -1.13
CA VAL A 177 -5.55 -15.76 -2.31
C VAL A 177 -5.26 -14.30 -2.03
N THR A 178 -3.99 -13.91 -2.17
CA THR A 178 -3.54 -12.53 -2.08
C THR A 178 -3.10 -12.05 -3.46
N LYS A 179 -3.72 -10.97 -3.94
CA LYS A 179 -3.37 -10.31 -5.20
C LYS A 179 -2.61 -9.04 -4.91
N MET A 180 -1.54 -8.82 -5.67
CA MET A 180 -0.66 -7.66 -5.54
C MET A 180 -0.55 -6.94 -6.88
N TRP A 181 -0.56 -5.62 -6.83
CA TRP A 181 -0.34 -4.74 -7.98
C TRP A 181 0.92 -3.93 -7.75
N VAL A 182 1.87 -4.03 -8.68
CA VAL A 182 3.15 -3.33 -8.60
C VAL A 182 3.28 -2.37 -9.77
N ALA A 183 3.51 -1.09 -9.51
CA ALA A 183 3.54 -0.05 -10.52
C ALA A 183 4.73 -0.22 -11.49
N LYS A 184 4.45 -0.08 -12.79
CA LYS A 184 5.43 -0.32 -13.87
C LYS A 184 6.60 0.66 -13.92
N ASP A 185 6.34 1.88 -13.51
CA ASP A 185 7.26 3.00 -13.57
C ASP A 185 8.20 3.08 -12.36
N THR A 186 7.70 2.70 -11.18
CA THR A 186 8.41 2.84 -9.90
C THR A 186 8.85 1.52 -9.29
N ASN A 187 8.32 0.39 -9.77
CA ASN A 187 8.52 -0.95 -9.19
C ASN A 187 8.00 -1.10 -7.76
N LEU A 188 7.21 -0.15 -7.26
CA LEU A 188 6.65 -0.14 -5.91
C LEU A 188 5.23 -0.70 -5.87
N ILE A 189 4.85 -1.33 -4.76
CA ILE A 189 3.53 -1.96 -4.59
C ILE A 189 2.46 -0.88 -4.48
N LYS A 190 1.50 -0.84 -5.39
CA LYS A 190 0.37 0.10 -5.35
C LYS A 190 -0.77 -0.38 -4.48
N GLN A 191 -1.02 -1.69 -4.50
CA GLN A 191 -2.16 -2.29 -3.82
C GLN A 191 -1.87 -3.76 -3.47
N VAL A 192 -2.38 -4.19 -2.33
CA VAL A 192 -2.48 -5.60 -1.92
C VAL A 192 -3.94 -5.86 -1.56
N GLU A 193 -4.49 -6.99 -2.00
CA GLU A 193 -5.87 -7.37 -1.73
C GLU A 193 -5.97 -8.87 -1.46
N ASN A 194 -6.67 -9.23 -0.39
CA ASN A 194 -7.11 -10.60 -0.12
C ASN A 194 -8.61 -10.60 0.22
N ASP A 195 -9.18 -11.72 0.64
CA ASP A 195 -10.62 -11.82 0.94
C ASP A 195 -11.08 -10.96 2.12
N GLU A 196 -10.16 -10.55 3.01
CA GLU A 196 -10.47 -9.86 4.26
C GLU A 196 -10.15 -8.36 4.21
N MET A 197 -9.11 -7.97 3.47
CA MET A 197 -8.55 -6.62 3.50
C MET A 197 -8.10 -6.15 2.12
N THR A 198 -8.13 -4.83 1.96
CA THR A 198 -7.44 -4.12 0.87
C THR A 198 -6.49 -3.10 1.47
N ALA A 199 -5.20 -3.18 1.12
CA ALA A 199 -4.21 -2.18 1.45
C ALA A 199 -3.82 -1.40 0.19
N THR A 200 -3.89 -0.07 0.24
CA THR A 200 -3.42 0.82 -0.85
C THR A 200 -2.25 1.65 -0.37
N TYR A 201 -1.29 1.90 -1.26
CA TYR A 201 -0.04 2.56 -0.94
C TYR A 201 0.16 3.76 -1.86
N GLU A 202 0.41 4.91 -1.26
CA GLU A 202 0.79 6.14 -1.95
C GLU A 202 2.21 6.50 -1.56
N TYR A 203 3.07 6.80 -2.55
CA TYR A 203 4.49 7.04 -2.32
C TYR A 203 4.88 8.50 -2.51
N SER A 204 5.78 8.96 -1.65
CA SER A 204 6.45 10.26 -1.75
C SER A 204 7.92 10.15 -1.37
N GLU A 205 8.71 11.19 -1.66
CA GLU A 205 10.13 11.28 -1.30
C GLU A 205 11.01 10.07 -1.70
N VAL A 206 10.72 9.47 -2.86
CA VAL A 206 11.47 8.33 -3.40
C VAL A 206 12.93 8.71 -3.69
N ASP A 207 13.86 7.94 -3.13
CA ASP A 207 15.32 8.14 -3.14
C ASP A 207 15.81 9.46 -2.50
N THR A 208 14.94 10.15 -1.75
CA THR A 208 15.27 11.45 -1.17
C THR A 208 15.08 11.53 0.34
N VAL A 209 14.65 10.44 1.00
CA VAL A 209 14.47 10.43 2.46
C VAL A 209 15.84 10.60 3.13
N PRO A 210 16.04 11.62 3.97
CA PRO A 210 17.32 11.87 4.59
C PRO A 210 17.58 10.88 5.73
N ALA A 211 18.86 10.56 5.99
CA ALA A 211 19.23 9.53 6.96
C ALA A 211 18.81 9.87 8.40
N ASP A 212 18.72 11.16 8.74
CA ASP A 212 18.27 11.66 10.04
C ASP A 212 16.78 11.38 10.32
N ALA A 213 15.98 11.08 9.29
CA ALA A 213 14.61 10.61 9.47
C ALA A 213 14.53 9.27 10.22
N PHE A 214 15.61 8.47 10.13
CA PHE A 214 15.77 7.15 10.75
C PHE A 214 16.66 7.18 12.00
N GLU A 215 16.71 8.34 12.66
CA GLU A 215 17.39 8.51 13.95
C GLU A 215 16.38 8.95 15.01
N VAL A 216 16.63 8.53 16.24
CA VAL A 216 15.88 9.03 17.40
C VAL A 216 16.20 10.51 17.59
N PRO A 217 15.19 11.41 17.64
CA PRO A 217 15.42 12.83 17.86
C PRO A 217 16.21 13.12 19.14
N GLY A 218 17.08 14.14 19.07
CA GLY A 218 17.82 14.60 20.24
C GLY A 218 16.91 15.07 21.38
N GLY A 219 17.24 14.70 22.61
CA GLY A 219 16.49 15.08 23.80
C GLY A 219 15.49 14.03 24.31
N ILE A 220 15.32 12.93 23.58
CA ILE A 220 14.53 11.79 24.05
C ILE A 220 15.39 10.90 24.94
N THR A 221 14.88 10.61 26.13
CA THR A 221 15.50 9.64 27.04
C THR A 221 14.99 8.25 26.71
N MET A 222 15.87 7.39 26.16
CA MET A 222 15.53 5.99 25.87
C MET A 222 15.74 5.12 27.10
N HIS A 223 14.69 4.37 27.44
CA HIS A 223 14.71 3.36 28.48
C HIS A 223 14.76 1.97 27.83
N GLU A 224 15.69 1.13 28.26
CA GLU A 224 15.63 -0.29 27.88
C GLU A 224 14.45 -0.93 28.59
N MET A 225 13.60 -1.63 27.83
CA MET A 225 12.56 -2.45 28.43
C MET A 225 13.24 -3.63 29.14
N PRO A 226 12.93 -3.89 30.43
CA PRO A 226 13.46 -5.09 31.07
C PRO A 226 12.93 -6.31 30.33
N GLU A 227 13.81 -7.28 30.06
CA GLU A 227 13.47 -8.59 29.48
C GLU A 227 12.18 -9.08 30.14
N MET A 228 11.10 -9.22 29.35
CA MET A 228 9.87 -9.74 29.90
C MET A 228 10.15 -11.16 30.37
N PRO A 229 9.93 -11.50 31.65
CA PRO A 229 10.12 -12.86 32.11
C PRO A 229 9.21 -13.75 31.27
N GLN A 230 9.78 -14.75 30.59
CA GLN A 230 9.01 -15.80 29.92
C GLN A 230 7.93 -16.27 30.91
N MET A 231 6.66 -16.00 30.61
CA MET A 231 5.58 -16.39 31.50
C MET A 231 5.68 -17.91 31.66
N PRO A 232 5.83 -18.43 32.89
CA PRO A 232 5.91 -19.87 33.08
C PRO A 232 4.64 -20.51 32.52
N ASP A 233 4.79 -21.58 31.73
CA ASP A 233 3.71 -22.40 31.19
C ASP A 233 2.57 -22.48 32.21
N MET A 234 1.46 -21.80 31.93
CA MET A 234 0.30 -21.90 32.79
C MET A 234 -0.13 -23.38 32.77
N PRO A 235 -0.25 -24.04 33.94
CA PRO A 235 -0.65 -25.43 33.99
C PRO A 235 -2.01 -25.56 33.31
N GLN A 236 -2.06 -26.34 32.24
CA GLN A 236 -3.30 -26.72 31.57
C GLN A 236 -4.27 -27.23 32.64
N THR A 237 -5.37 -26.51 32.84
CA THR A 237 -6.46 -27.00 33.70
C THR A 237 -6.92 -28.33 33.14
N PRO A 238 -6.91 -29.42 33.92
CA PRO A 238 -7.38 -30.71 33.44
C PRO A 238 -8.86 -30.59 33.04
N GLU A 239 -9.18 -31.04 31.83
CA GLU A 239 -10.55 -31.24 31.38
C GLU A 239 -11.26 -32.16 32.38
N THR A 240 -12.30 -31.64 33.03
CA THR A 240 -13.25 -32.46 33.77
C THR A 240 -14.09 -33.25 32.78
N GLU A 241 -13.90 -34.57 32.77
CA GLU A 241 -14.82 -35.57 32.19
C GLU A 241 -16.24 -35.52 32.82
#